data_AF-A0A2E6VNM4-F1
#
_entry.id   AF-A0A2E6VNM4-F1
#
_cell.length_a   1.000
_cell.length_b   1.000
_cell.length_c   1.000
_cell.angle_alpha   90.00
_cell.angle_beta   90.00
_cell.angle_gamma   90.00
#
_symmetry.space_group_name_H-M   'P 1'
#
loop_
_entity.id
_entity.type
_entity.pdbx_description
1 polymer ?
#
loop_
_entity_poly.entity_id
_entity_poly.type
_entity_poly.pdbx_seq_one_letter_code
_entity_poly.pdbx_strand_id
1 'polypeptide(L)'
;MESGAVPFALHPNGSDDIDSDEDLDAVGRAFYSWSCVAGSGLRFYEMTQAGPAELNLEDGINTVFWAETKSLARESGLGPGTLGITLADVPNGSGETITRKSADIVFNGYDHVWSVGGSETDVESIAVHEVGHFVGFDHPCVDEAETDCLSIHESALSPFYTGGEFHDLGPDDESGMLEIYPSNDDSSCAGPFGLYEICEDDCSCVEGLFCGVQEDTARCSLPCSNQNTNCPSSFTCELTVPDATTGITRGICRKDIKDKYLGPGMVCEVSGQCASAECGLLLGVDRQVCLKSCSYQEDCGTDNFCYEEYCLPQNKPKGIDCDTIKSPNGCHCEHSQENGF
;
A
#
# COMPACT_ATOMS: atom_id res chain seq x y z
N MET A 1 -6.12 -7.57 -8.09
CA MET A 1 -5.50 -7.87 -6.78
C MET A 1 -6.52 -7.70 -5.67
N GLU A 2 -6.71 -8.69 -4.80
CA GLU A 2 -7.70 -8.60 -3.71
C GLU A 2 -7.23 -7.77 -2.50
N SER A 3 -5.92 -7.45 -2.42
CA SER A 3 -5.30 -6.79 -1.24
C SER A 3 -5.03 -5.29 -1.40
N GLY A 4 -5.40 -4.71 -2.54
CA GLY A 4 -5.14 -3.30 -2.88
C GLY A 4 -3.65 -2.96 -3.05
N ALA A 5 -3.33 -1.67 -3.02
CA ALA A 5 -1.96 -1.16 -3.11
C ALA A 5 -1.04 -1.73 -2.02
N VAL A 6 0.21 -2.01 -2.41
CA VAL A 6 1.26 -2.59 -1.56
C VAL A 6 2.00 -1.46 -0.82
N PRO A 7 2.06 -1.48 0.53
CA PRO A 7 2.83 -0.49 1.28
C PRO A 7 4.33 -0.62 1.04
N PHE A 8 5.05 0.50 1.15
CA PHE A 8 6.47 0.52 1.51
C PHE A 8 6.74 1.68 2.46
N ALA A 9 7.81 1.60 3.24
CA ALA A 9 8.22 2.62 4.19
C ALA A 9 9.67 3.02 3.92
N LEU A 10 9.94 4.32 3.77
CA LEU A 10 11.29 4.83 3.61
C LEU A 10 11.90 5.12 4.98
N HIS A 11 13.17 4.75 5.15
CA HIS A 11 13.94 5.26 6.27
C HIS A 11 14.33 6.72 6.01
N PRO A 12 14.03 7.66 6.93
CA PRO A 12 14.04 9.09 6.63
C PRO A 12 15.42 9.71 6.49
N ASN A 13 16.49 8.97 6.80
CA ASN A 13 17.85 9.50 6.66
C ASN A 13 18.38 9.45 5.22
N GLY A 14 17.77 8.65 4.32
CA GLY A 14 18.29 8.48 2.97
C GLY A 14 19.75 8.01 2.97
N SER A 15 20.50 8.46 1.96
CA SER A 15 21.94 8.28 1.80
C SER A 15 22.74 9.41 2.45
N ASP A 16 23.87 9.07 3.09
CA ASP A 16 24.80 10.05 3.67
C ASP A 16 25.50 10.94 2.60
N ASP A 17 25.39 10.59 1.31
CA ASP A 17 26.02 11.32 0.20
C ASP A 17 25.16 12.45 -0.37
N ILE A 18 23.87 12.50 -0.02
CA ILE A 18 22.88 13.39 -0.61
C ILE A 18 22.21 14.19 0.52
N ASP A 19 22.51 15.49 0.60
CA ASP A 19 22.05 16.37 1.70
C ASP A 19 20.54 16.74 1.64
N SER A 20 19.82 16.32 0.60
CA SER A 20 18.39 16.59 0.36
C SER A 20 17.61 15.30 0.20
N ASP A 21 16.28 15.35 0.33
CA ASP A 21 15.39 14.19 0.16
C ASP A 21 15.26 13.71 -1.31
N GLU A 22 16.19 14.10 -2.19
CA GLU A 22 16.14 13.79 -3.63
C GLU A 22 16.30 12.28 -3.92
N ASP A 23 17.01 11.58 -3.05
CA ASP A 23 17.19 10.14 -3.05
C ASP A 23 15.93 9.38 -2.62
N LEU A 24 15.23 9.88 -1.59
CA LEU A 24 13.93 9.36 -1.18
C LEU A 24 12.90 9.59 -2.31
N ASP A 25 12.90 10.78 -2.91
CA ASP A 25 12.08 11.09 -4.08
C ASP A 25 12.42 10.17 -5.28
N ALA A 26 13.70 9.82 -5.46
CA ALA A 26 14.16 8.89 -6.50
C ALA A 26 13.63 7.46 -6.28
N VAL A 27 13.65 6.98 -5.04
CA VAL A 27 13.02 5.69 -4.69
C VAL A 27 11.51 5.74 -4.95
N GLY A 28 10.85 6.84 -4.57
CA GLY A 28 9.43 7.05 -4.86
C GLY A 28 9.10 6.98 -6.35
N ARG A 29 9.94 7.60 -7.21
CA ARG A 29 9.82 7.53 -8.67
C ARG A 29 10.03 6.11 -9.20
N ALA A 30 10.95 5.34 -8.63
CA ALA A 30 11.14 3.94 -9.02
C ALA A 30 9.87 3.09 -8.77
N PHE A 31 9.25 3.18 -7.58
CA PHE A 31 7.97 2.52 -7.32
C PHE A 31 6.85 3.02 -8.25
N TYR A 32 6.87 4.31 -8.60
CA TYR A 32 5.92 4.87 -9.55
C TYR A 32 6.08 4.29 -10.96
N SER A 33 7.31 4.08 -11.47
CA SER A 33 7.57 3.43 -12.76
C SER A 33 6.91 2.05 -12.86
N TRP A 34 7.05 1.23 -11.82
CA TRP A 34 6.40 -0.08 -11.75
C TRP A 34 4.87 0.00 -11.59
N SER A 35 4.35 1.02 -10.92
CA SER A 35 2.90 1.27 -10.82
C SER A 35 2.27 1.71 -12.15
N CYS A 36 3.06 2.28 -13.06
CA CYS A 36 2.60 2.88 -14.30
C CYS A 36 2.64 1.95 -15.52
N VAL A 37 3.00 0.68 -15.36
CA VAL A 37 2.95 -0.28 -16.46
C VAL A 37 1.50 -0.43 -16.95
N ALA A 38 1.26 0.01 -18.19
CA ALA A 38 -0.07 0.05 -18.76
C ALA A 38 -0.66 -1.37 -18.88
N GLY A 39 -1.81 -1.60 -18.24
CA GLY A 39 -2.46 -2.91 -18.19
C GLY A 39 -2.07 -3.75 -16.97
N SER A 40 -1.15 -3.28 -16.12
CA SER A 40 -0.89 -3.88 -14.81
C SER A 40 -1.82 -3.32 -13.74
N GLY A 41 -2.25 -4.17 -12.81
CA GLY A 41 -3.01 -3.79 -11.61
C GLY A 41 -2.15 -3.59 -10.35
N LEU A 42 -0.82 -3.70 -10.45
CA LEU A 42 0.08 -3.51 -9.31
C LEU A 42 0.23 -2.03 -8.96
N ARG A 43 0.08 -1.70 -7.68
CA ARG A 43 0.14 -0.33 -7.17
C ARG A 43 0.87 -0.30 -5.84
N PHE A 44 1.54 0.81 -5.55
CA PHE A 44 2.22 1.03 -4.29
C PHE A 44 1.72 2.28 -3.59
N TYR A 45 2.01 2.37 -2.30
CA TYR A 45 1.93 3.63 -1.59
C TYR A 45 3.02 3.70 -0.54
N GLU A 46 3.55 4.90 -0.35
CA GLU A 46 4.45 5.18 0.77
C GLU A 46 3.65 5.31 2.07
N MET A 47 4.11 4.61 3.11
CA MET A 47 3.56 4.69 4.44
C MET A 47 3.94 6.02 5.10
N THR A 48 3.04 6.57 5.92
CA THR A 48 3.35 7.75 6.75
C THR A 48 4.30 7.42 7.91
N GLN A 49 4.32 6.15 8.31
CA GLN A 49 5.28 5.63 9.27
C GLN A 49 6.63 5.42 8.58
N ALA A 50 7.67 6.04 9.12
CA ALA A 50 9.05 5.81 8.72
C ALA A 50 9.44 4.33 8.92
N GLY A 51 10.16 3.77 7.94
CA GLY A 51 10.73 2.43 8.03
C GLY A 51 11.97 2.40 8.94
N PRO A 52 12.26 1.30 9.64
CA PRO A 52 13.50 1.14 10.41
C PRO A 52 14.74 0.94 9.51
N ALA A 53 15.92 1.41 9.93
CA ALA A 53 17.19 1.06 9.27
C ALA A 53 17.69 -0.32 9.77
N GLU A 54 16.86 -1.34 9.60
CA GLU A 54 17.10 -2.70 10.06
C GLU A 54 16.47 -3.68 9.07
N LEU A 55 17.16 -4.78 8.80
CA LEU A 55 16.61 -5.89 8.02
C LEU A 55 15.75 -6.76 8.94
N ASN A 56 14.43 -6.72 8.75
CA ASN A 56 13.49 -7.50 9.57
C ASN A 56 12.27 -7.99 8.77
N LEU A 57 12.41 -9.16 8.15
CA LEU A 57 11.35 -9.73 7.32
C LEU A 57 10.12 -10.28 8.10
N GLU A 58 10.07 -10.10 9.42
CA GLU A 58 8.98 -10.57 10.27
C GLU A 58 8.13 -9.43 10.88
N ASP A 59 8.51 -8.17 10.71
CA ASP A 59 7.72 -7.03 11.21
C ASP A 59 6.55 -6.64 10.30
N GLY A 60 6.49 -7.20 9.09
CA GLY A 60 5.44 -6.92 8.12
C GLY A 60 5.52 -5.53 7.48
N ILE A 61 6.66 -4.85 7.61
CA ILE A 61 6.96 -3.58 6.97
C ILE A 61 7.87 -3.85 5.79
N ASN A 62 7.55 -3.26 4.64
CA ASN A 62 8.38 -3.30 3.44
C ASN A 62 9.32 -2.09 3.48
N THR A 63 10.52 -2.25 4.01
CA THR A 63 11.38 -1.10 4.33
C THR A 63 12.42 -0.84 3.26
N VAL A 64 12.67 0.44 2.94
CA VAL A 64 13.78 0.86 2.08
C VAL A 64 14.75 1.72 2.89
N PHE A 65 16.04 1.37 2.90
CA PHE A 65 17.05 2.13 3.64
C PHE A 65 18.46 1.97 3.07
N TRP A 66 19.37 2.84 3.51
CA TRP A 66 20.80 2.77 3.20
C TRP A 66 21.60 2.18 4.36
N ALA A 67 22.45 1.23 4.02
CA ALA A 67 23.42 0.64 4.93
C ALA A 67 24.71 1.49 4.98
N GLU A 68 24.67 2.60 5.71
CA GLU A 68 25.76 3.61 5.77
C GLU A 68 26.95 3.19 6.64
N THR A 69 26.83 2.09 7.39
CA THR A 69 27.93 1.57 8.22
C THR A 69 28.37 0.21 7.76
N LYS A 70 29.67 -0.08 7.96
CA LYS A 70 30.23 -1.40 7.68
C LYS A 70 29.45 -2.53 8.35
N SER A 71 29.02 -2.34 9.60
CA SER A 71 28.26 -3.37 10.33
C SER A 71 26.94 -3.65 9.63
N LEU A 72 26.16 -2.60 9.34
CA LEU A 72 24.86 -2.75 8.71
C LEU A 72 24.98 -3.32 7.30
N ALA A 73 25.94 -2.85 6.50
CA ALA A 73 26.16 -3.38 5.15
C ALA A 73 26.49 -4.88 5.18
N ARG A 74 27.35 -5.33 6.10
CA ARG A 74 27.71 -6.75 6.20
C ARG A 74 26.61 -7.61 6.81
N GLU A 75 25.81 -7.06 7.73
CA GLU A 75 24.62 -7.73 8.28
C GLU A 75 23.55 -7.95 7.21
N SER A 76 23.36 -6.97 6.31
CA SER A 76 22.48 -7.07 5.14
C SER A 76 23.06 -7.90 3.99
N GLY A 77 24.25 -8.49 4.15
CA GLY A 77 24.89 -9.32 3.13
C GLY A 77 25.55 -8.56 1.97
N LEU A 78 25.66 -7.23 2.07
CA LEU A 78 26.21 -6.38 1.03
C LEU A 78 27.75 -6.47 1.01
N GLY A 79 28.31 -6.63 -0.19
CA GLY A 79 29.75 -6.62 -0.50
C GLY A 79 30.14 -5.37 -1.32
N PRO A 80 31.44 -5.07 -1.51
CA PRO A 80 31.87 -3.94 -2.35
C PRO A 80 31.52 -4.03 -3.84
N GLY A 81 30.94 -5.16 -4.28
CA GLY A 81 30.44 -5.37 -5.64
C GLY A 81 28.91 -5.36 -5.73
N THR A 82 28.23 -5.01 -4.65
CA THR A 82 26.77 -5.06 -4.53
C THR A 82 26.25 -3.65 -4.23
N LEU A 83 25.47 -3.09 -5.16
CA LEU A 83 24.95 -1.72 -5.06
C LEU A 83 23.69 -1.67 -4.18
N GLY A 84 22.80 -2.62 -4.37
CA GLY A 84 21.61 -2.82 -3.56
C GLY A 84 21.29 -4.30 -3.42
N ILE A 85 20.34 -4.61 -2.56
CA ILE A 85 19.72 -5.93 -2.50
C ILE A 85 18.28 -5.79 -2.04
N THR A 86 17.42 -6.63 -2.60
CA THR A 86 16.06 -6.84 -2.12
C THR A 86 15.95 -8.21 -1.48
N LEU A 87 15.46 -8.23 -0.25
CA LEU A 87 15.32 -9.43 0.57
C LEU A 87 13.85 -9.61 0.89
N ALA A 88 13.28 -10.78 0.59
CA ALA A 88 11.87 -11.07 0.83
C ALA A 88 11.68 -12.40 1.57
N ASP A 89 10.67 -12.48 2.43
CA ASP A 89 10.25 -13.74 3.03
C ASP A 89 9.62 -14.63 1.95
N VAL A 90 10.31 -15.68 1.53
CA VAL A 90 9.78 -16.71 0.62
C VAL A 90 9.48 -17.96 1.46
N PRO A 91 8.21 -18.26 1.77
CA PRO A 91 7.86 -19.45 2.52
C PRO A 91 8.35 -20.71 1.79
N ASN A 92 9.08 -21.56 2.51
CA ASN A 92 9.44 -22.90 2.04
C ASN A 92 8.18 -23.79 1.99
N GLY A 93 7.49 -23.82 0.86
CA GLY A 93 6.32 -24.68 0.68
C GLY A 93 5.99 -24.91 -0.79
N SER A 94 6.24 -26.12 -1.30
CA SER A 94 5.74 -26.52 -2.62
C SER A 94 4.23 -26.77 -2.55
N GLY A 95 3.43 -25.91 -3.17
CA GLY A 95 2.00 -26.17 -3.43
C GLY A 95 0.98 -25.31 -2.66
N GLU A 96 1.42 -24.37 -1.83
CA GLU A 96 0.55 -23.31 -1.28
C GLU A 96 0.78 -22.01 -2.03
N THR A 97 -0.24 -21.13 -2.04
CA THR A 97 -0.09 -19.75 -2.54
C THR A 97 1.05 -19.08 -1.80
N ILE A 98 2.14 -18.76 -2.50
CA ILE A 98 3.29 -18.06 -1.93
C ILE A 98 2.79 -16.68 -1.49
N THR A 99 2.77 -16.46 -0.18
CA THR A 99 2.42 -15.16 0.41
C THR A 99 3.69 -14.58 1.01
N ARG A 100 4.19 -13.49 0.44
CA ARG A 100 5.31 -12.73 1.02
C ARG A 100 4.79 -11.88 2.17
N LYS A 101 5.42 -11.95 3.34
CA LYS A 101 5.03 -11.14 4.50
C LYS A 101 5.57 -9.72 4.42
N SER A 102 6.84 -9.60 4.05
CA SER A 102 7.51 -8.35 3.72
C SER A 102 8.66 -8.59 2.75
N ALA A 103 9.11 -7.49 2.15
CA ALA A 103 10.30 -7.39 1.34
C ALA A 103 11.01 -6.06 1.65
N ASP A 104 12.27 -6.13 2.04
CA ASP A 104 13.12 -4.98 2.36
C ASP A 104 14.11 -4.72 1.22
N ILE A 105 14.34 -3.45 0.91
CA ILE A 105 15.34 -2.99 -0.05
C ILE A 105 16.46 -2.28 0.73
N VAL A 106 17.70 -2.73 0.53
CA VAL A 106 18.87 -2.16 1.20
C VAL A 106 19.88 -1.66 0.18
N PHE A 107 20.13 -0.36 0.18
CA PHE A 107 21.21 0.24 -0.61
C PHE A 107 22.54 0.20 0.15
N ASN A 108 23.64 -0.02 -0.56
CA ASN A 108 24.98 -0.08 0.02
C ASN A 108 25.62 1.31 0.09
N GLY A 109 25.27 2.10 1.10
CA GLY A 109 25.92 3.41 1.38
C GLY A 109 27.37 3.29 1.87
N TYR A 110 27.74 2.18 2.50
CA TYR A 110 29.10 2.02 3.06
C TYR A 110 30.21 1.85 2.00
N ASP A 111 29.98 1.04 0.95
CA ASP A 111 31.00 0.76 -0.06
C ASP A 111 30.85 1.61 -1.36
N HIS A 112 29.75 2.34 -1.53
CA HIS A 112 29.44 3.11 -2.75
C HIS A 112 29.01 4.55 -2.46
N VAL A 113 29.34 5.44 -3.39
CA VAL A 113 28.89 6.84 -3.37
C VAL A 113 27.65 6.99 -4.26
N TRP A 114 26.62 7.66 -3.73
CA TRP A 114 25.33 7.84 -4.39
C TRP A 114 25.14 9.24 -4.98
N SER A 115 24.32 9.32 -6.02
CA SER A 115 23.86 10.59 -6.60
C SER A 115 22.49 10.44 -7.23
N VAL A 116 21.83 11.57 -7.51
CA VAL A 116 20.63 11.65 -8.35
C VAL A 116 21.00 12.46 -9.59
N GLY A 117 21.04 11.84 -10.77
CA GLY A 117 21.41 12.51 -12.02
C GLY A 117 22.89 12.97 -12.10
N GLY A 118 23.78 12.26 -11.41
CA GLY A 118 25.21 12.56 -11.27
C GLY A 118 26.13 11.58 -12.00
N SER A 119 27.44 11.67 -11.71
CA SER A 119 28.45 10.73 -12.25
C SER A 119 28.73 9.54 -11.33
N GLU A 120 28.20 9.55 -10.11
CA GLU A 120 28.34 8.46 -9.15
C GLU A 120 27.21 7.44 -9.36
N THR A 121 26.97 6.55 -8.39
CA THR A 121 25.91 5.53 -8.52
C THR A 121 24.54 6.22 -8.48
N ASP A 122 23.76 6.09 -9.55
CA ASP A 122 22.45 6.73 -9.63
C ASP A 122 21.41 5.98 -8.78
N VAL A 123 20.82 6.67 -7.80
CA VAL A 123 19.84 6.09 -6.87
C VAL A 123 18.64 5.51 -7.60
N GLU A 124 18.06 6.27 -8.52
CA GLU A 124 16.83 5.87 -9.21
C GLU A 124 17.05 4.63 -10.07
N SER A 125 18.19 4.53 -10.76
CA SER A 125 18.54 3.35 -11.57
C SER A 125 18.61 2.08 -10.74
N ILE A 126 19.25 2.13 -9.56
CA ILE A 126 19.33 0.97 -8.68
C ILE A 126 17.98 0.72 -8.01
N ALA A 127 17.23 1.75 -7.64
CA ALA A 127 15.90 1.60 -7.06
C ALA A 127 14.92 0.91 -8.03
N VAL A 128 14.93 1.25 -9.33
CA VAL A 128 14.07 0.59 -10.33
C VAL A 128 14.41 -0.91 -10.41
N HIS A 129 15.70 -1.27 -10.38
CA HIS A 129 16.15 -2.66 -10.35
C HIS A 129 15.65 -3.40 -9.09
N GLU A 130 15.90 -2.83 -7.90
CA GLU A 130 15.51 -3.45 -6.63
C GLU A 130 13.99 -3.56 -6.46
N VAL A 131 13.22 -2.56 -6.94
CA VAL A 131 11.76 -2.68 -6.96
C VAL A 131 11.31 -3.83 -7.88
N GLY A 132 12.05 -4.15 -8.95
CA GLY A 132 11.80 -5.34 -9.75
C GLY A 132 11.88 -6.65 -8.94
N HIS A 133 12.90 -6.79 -8.10
CA HIS A 133 13.00 -7.92 -7.16
C HIS A 133 11.91 -7.90 -6.09
N PHE A 134 11.55 -6.70 -5.61
CA PHE A 134 10.47 -6.50 -4.65
C PHE A 134 9.14 -7.04 -5.18
N VAL A 135 8.83 -6.75 -6.44
CA VAL A 135 7.63 -7.28 -7.13
C VAL A 135 7.76 -8.75 -7.53
N GLY A 136 8.94 -9.35 -7.34
CA GLY A 136 9.13 -10.80 -7.44
C GLY A 136 9.67 -11.29 -8.77
N PHE A 137 10.32 -10.41 -9.55
CA PHE A 137 11.11 -10.86 -10.68
C PHE A 137 12.54 -11.18 -10.27
N ASP A 138 13.12 -12.15 -10.98
CA ASP A 138 14.55 -12.46 -10.92
C ASP A 138 15.26 -11.76 -12.10
N HIS A 139 16.59 -11.83 -12.11
CA HIS A 139 17.35 -11.35 -13.26
C HIS A 139 16.95 -12.08 -14.56
N PRO A 140 16.97 -11.39 -15.71
CA PRO A 140 16.51 -11.92 -17.00
C PRO A 140 17.60 -12.78 -17.66
N CYS A 141 18.05 -13.80 -16.96
CA CYS A 141 19.14 -14.70 -17.34
C CYS A 141 18.62 -16.13 -17.47
N VAL A 142 19.25 -16.94 -18.32
CA VAL A 142 18.89 -18.36 -18.44
C VAL A 142 19.88 -19.23 -17.66
N ASP A 143 21.12 -18.78 -17.52
CA ASP A 143 22.14 -19.48 -16.74
C ASP A 143 22.28 -18.94 -15.30
N GLU A 144 22.55 -19.85 -14.35
CA GLU A 144 22.72 -19.51 -12.92
C GLU A 144 23.96 -18.64 -12.65
N ALA A 145 24.91 -18.56 -13.59
CA ALA A 145 26.08 -17.70 -13.47
C ALA A 145 25.80 -16.29 -14.00
N GLU A 146 24.58 -16.03 -14.48
CA GLU A 146 24.10 -14.76 -14.99
C GLU A 146 24.99 -14.21 -16.10
N THR A 147 25.52 -15.09 -16.95
CA THR A 147 26.43 -14.68 -18.04
C THR A 147 25.73 -14.34 -19.33
N ASP A 148 24.44 -14.66 -19.45
CA ASP A 148 23.62 -14.52 -20.65
C ASP A 148 22.39 -13.61 -20.49
N CYS A 149 22.43 -12.73 -19.50
CA CYS A 149 21.32 -11.84 -19.18
C CYS A 149 21.02 -10.80 -20.26
N LEU A 150 19.76 -10.37 -20.32
CA LEU A 150 19.37 -9.18 -21.09
C LEU A 150 20.10 -7.92 -20.61
N SER A 151 20.27 -6.97 -21.53
CA SER A 151 20.92 -5.70 -21.21
C SER A 151 19.98 -4.76 -20.44
N ILE A 152 20.56 -3.74 -19.79
CA ILE A 152 19.82 -2.72 -19.03
C ILE A 152 18.79 -1.93 -19.86
N HIS A 153 18.88 -1.97 -21.19
CA HIS A 153 17.89 -1.35 -22.08
C HIS A 153 16.72 -2.27 -22.44
N GLU A 154 16.87 -3.57 -22.19
CA GLU A 154 15.85 -4.59 -22.43
C GLU A 154 15.12 -4.97 -21.14
N SER A 155 15.81 -4.84 -20.00
CA SER A 155 15.26 -5.05 -18.67
C SER A 155 16.03 -4.25 -17.61
N ALA A 156 15.32 -3.57 -16.72
CA ALA A 156 15.88 -2.90 -15.55
C ALA A 156 16.47 -3.91 -14.54
N LEU A 157 16.08 -5.18 -14.62
CA LEU A 157 16.61 -6.28 -13.82
C LEU A 157 17.93 -6.83 -14.34
N SER A 158 18.59 -6.17 -15.29
CA SER A 158 19.95 -6.58 -15.69
C SER A 158 20.89 -6.51 -14.48
N PRO A 159 21.62 -7.59 -14.12
CA PRO A 159 22.46 -7.64 -12.91
C PRO A 159 23.71 -6.76 -12.98
N PHE A 160 24.00 -6.18 -14.15
CA PHE A 160 25.22 -5.42 -14.39
C PHE A 160 24.90 -3.95 -14.60
N TYR A 161 25.14 -3.15 -13.56
CA TYR A 161 25.14 -1.70 -13.68
C TYR A 161 26.43 -1.21 -14.35
N THR A 162 26.28 -0.48 -15.46
CA THR A 162 27.42 0.02 -16.25
C THR A 162 27.70 1.51 -16.06
N GLY A 163 26.97 2.15 -15.14
CA GLY A 163 27.00 3.61 -14.91
C GLY A 163 26.04 4.37 -15.83
N GLY A 164 25.44 5.43 -15.30
CA GLY A 164 24.45 6.27 -15.99
C GLY A 164 23.06 6.19 -15.38
N GLU A 165 22.11 6.83 -16.06
CA GLU A 165 20.71 6.95 -15.63
C GLU A 165 19.82 5.99 -16.45
N PHE A 166 19.21 5.02 -15.78
CA PHE A 166 18.35 3.99 -16.34
C PHE A 166 17.07 3.89 -15.51
N HIS A 167 16.15 4.83 -15.74
CA HIS A 167 14.92 4.97 -14.93
C HIS A 167 13.69 4.28 -15.56
N ASP A 168 13.82 3.88 -16.82
CA ASP A 168 12.74 3.29 -17.61
C ASP A 168 12.73 1.75 -17.49
N LEU A 169 11.53 1.17 -17.52
CA LEU A 169 11.34 -0.27 -17.63
C LEU A 169 11.54 -0.72 -19.08
N GLY A 170 12.17 -1.88 -19.24
CA GLY A 170 12.35 -2.52 -20.53
C GLY A 170 11.15 -3.39 -20.94
N PRO A 171 11.08 -3.82 -22.22
CA PRO A 171 9.98 -4.65 -22.70
C PRO A 171 9.81 -6.00 -21.98
N ASP A 172 10.90 -6.56 -21.44
CA ASP A 172 10.84 -7.81 -20.66
C ASP A 172 10.16 -7.60 -19.30
N ASP A 173 10.49 -6.49 -18.63
CA ASP A 173 9.90 -6.08 -17.35
C ASP A 173 8.39 -5.84 -17.50
N GLU A 174 7.99 -5.09 -18.53
CA GLU A 174 6.58 -4.81 -18.82
C GLU A 174 5.81 -6.10 -19.11
N SER A 175 6.39 -7.02 -19.88
CA SER A 175 5.77 -8.30 -20.20
C SER A 175 5.59 -9.16 -18.94
N GLY A 176 6.58 -9.21 -18.05
CA GLY A 176 6.48 -9.89 -16.77
C GLY A 176 5.37 -9.31 -15.88
N MET A 177 5.26 -7.99 -15.84
CA MET A 177 4.21 -7.30 -15.07
C MET A 177 2.80 -7.64 -15.54
N LEU A 178 2.61 -7.75 -16.86
CA LEU A 178 1.31 -8.10 -17.43
C LEU A 178 0.94 -9.57 -17.22
N GLU A 179 1.93 -10.45 -17.13
CA GLU A 179 1.70 -11.87 -16.86
C GLU A 179 1.34 -12.12 -15.38
N ILE A 180 2.10 -11.55 -14.45
CA ILE A 180 1.92 -11.82 -13.01
C ILE A 180 0.84 -10.91 -12.39
N TYR A 181 0.78 -9.66 -12.85
CA TYR A 181 -0.06 -8.61 -12.27
C TYR A 181 -1.00 -7.94 -13.28
N PRO A 182 -1.79 -8.69 -14.08
CA PRO A 182 -2.74 -8.08 -15.00
C PRO A 182 -3.77 -7.25 -14.24
N SER A 183 -4.14 -6.10 -14.80
CA SER A 183 -5.27 -5.32 -14.29
C SER A 183 -6.59 -6.03 -14.58
N ASN A 184 -7.50 -5.98 -13.62
CA ASN A 184 -8.87 -6.47 -13.74
C ASN A 184 -9.91 -5.35 -13.69
N ASP A 185 -9.45 -4.10 -13.63
CA ASP A 185 -10.26 -2.89 -13.56
C ASP A 185 -9.63 -1.78 -14.43
N ASP A 186 -10.30 -0.63 -14.46
CA ASP A 186 -9.85 0.54 -15.23
C ASP A 186 -8.82 1.39 -14.46
N SER A 187 -8.21 0.88 -13.39
CA SER A 187 -7.25 1.66 -12.60
C SER A 187 -6.00 2.01 -13.40
N SER A 188 -5.42 3.17 -13.12
CA SER A 188 -4.13 3.58 -13.66
C SER A 188 -3.34 4.38 -12.63
N CYS A 189 -2.02 4.52 -12.82
CA CYS A 189 -1.21 5.35 -11.94
C CYS A 189 -1.56 6.85 -11.97
N ALA A 190 -2.31 7.30 -12.99
CA ALA A 190 -2.81 8.67 -13.12
C ALA A 190 -4.32 8.79 -12.80
N GLY A 191 -4.94 7.71 -12.31
CA GLY A 191 -6.37 7.63 -12.07
C GLY A 191 -7.17 7.03 -13.24
N PRO A 192 -8.39 6.52 -12.99
CA PRO A 192 -8.98 6.31 -11.67
C PRO A 192 -8.13 5.35 -10.82
N PHE A 193 -8.19 5.48 -9.50
CA PHE A 193 -7.33 4.78 -8.55
C PHE A 193 -8.02 3.54 -8.01
N GLY A 194 -7.28 2.45 -7.95
CA GLY A 194 -7.69 1.14 -7.45
C GLY A 194 -7.76 1.06 -5.93
N LEU A 195 -8.04 -0.14 -5.43
CA LEU A 195 -8.21 -0.39 -4.00
C LEU A 195 -6.98 0.03 -3.19
N TYR A 196 -7.19 0.84 -2.17
CA TYR A 196 -6.22 1.32 -1.18
C TYR A 196 -5.16 2.33 -1.70
N GLU A 197 -5.30 2.79 -2.94
CA GLU A 197 -4.54 3.93 -3.46
C GLU A 197 -5.06 5.26 -2.86
N ILE A 198 -4.20 6.28 -2.84
CA ILE A 198 -4.53 7.61 -2.32
C ILE A 198 -5.55 8.27 -3.26
N CYS A 199 -6.55 8.93 -2.69
CA CYS A 199 -7.60 9.63 -3.45
C CYS A 199 -7.88 11.00 -2.85
N GLU A 200 -8.35 11.92 -3.69
CA GLU A 200 -8.84 13.23 -3.23
C GLU A 200 -10.35 13.22 -2.99
N ASP A 201 -11.08 12.47 -3.83
CA ASP A 201 -12.53 12.32 -3.79
C ASP A 201 -12.99 10.98 -4.40
N ASP A 202 -14.28 10.68 -4.29
CA ASP A 202 -14.87 9.44 -4.83
C ASP A 202 -14.71 9.31 -6.37
N CYS A 203 -14.63 10.42 -7.10
CA CYS A 203 -14.45 10.41 -8.55
C CYS A 203 -13.03 10.03 -8.96
N SER A 204 -12.09 10.11 -8.02
CA SER A 204 -10.71 9.69 -8.21
C SER A 204 -10.57 8.18 -8.18
N CYS A 205 -11.54 7.42 -7.68
CA CYS A 205 -11.48 5.97 -7.55
C CYS A 205 -12.12 5.22 -8.73
N VAL A 206 -11.72 3.97 -8.98
CA VAL A 206 -12.40 3.09 -9.93
C VAL A 206 -13.84 2.82 -9.50
N GLU A 207 -14.69 2.49 -10.47
CA GLU A 207 -16.10 2.21 -10.23
C GLU A 207 -16.30 1.17 -9.11
N GLY A 208 -17.19 1.49 -8.16
CA GLY A 208 -17.49 0.63 -7.01
C GLY A 208 -16.63 0.87 -5.77
N LEU A 209 -15.62 1.76 -5.84
CA LEU A 209 -14.84 2.21 -4.69
C LEU A 209 -15.23 3.64 -4.26
N PHE A 210 -14.94 3.97 -3.02
CA PHE A 210 -15.17 5.29 -2.41
C PHE A 210 -13.92 5.80 -1.72
N CYS A 211 -13.75 7.11 -1.69
CA CYS A 211 -12.64 7.77 -1.04
C CYS A 211 -12.91 7.93 0.46
N GLY A 212 -12.22 7.14 1.28
CA GLY A 212 -12.37 7.12 2.73
C GLY A 212 -11.07 7.48 3.45
N VAL A 213 -11.12 8.38 4.44
CA VAL A 213 -9.96 8.78 5.26
C VAL A 213 -9.52 7.63 6.16
N GLN A 214 -8.36 7.02 5.95
CA GLN A 214 -7.74 5.98 6.79
C GLN A 214 -6.40 6.48 7.35
N GLU A 215 -6.24 6.48 8.67
CA GLU A 215 -4.96 6.85 9.32
C GLU A 215 -4.39 8.17 8.78
N ASP A 216 -5.26 9.19 8.73
CA ASP A 216 -4.98 10.55 8.23
C ASP A 216 -4.90 10.72 6.70
N THR A 217 -4.91 9.63 5.92
CA THR A 217 -4.84 9.68 4.44
C THR A 217 -6.09 9.13 3.79
N ALA A 218 -6.69 9.87 2.86
CA ALA A 218 -7.83 9.39 2.10
C ALA A 218 -7.41 8.35 1.06
N ARG A 219 -8.10 7.20 1.05
CA ARG A 219 -7.81 6.08 0.14
C ARG A 219 -9.07 5.47 -0.44
N CYS A 220 -8.99 4.99 -1.67
CA CYS A 220 -10.06 4.25 -2.33
C CYS A 220 -10.33 2.95 -1.56
N SER A 221 -11.58 2.71 -1.20
CA SER A 221 -11.99 1.56 -0.40
C SER A 221 -13.32 1.02 -0.87
N LEU A 222 -13.51 -0.29 -0.65
CA LEU A 222 -14.80 -0.92 -0.86
C LEU A 222 -15.80 -0.40 0.18
N PRO A 223 -17.05 -0.10 -0.23
CA PRO A 223 -18.11 0.15 0.73
C PRO A 223 -18.38 -1.14 1.49
N CYS A 224 -18.85 -1.02 2.72
CA CYS A 224 -19.44 -2.12 3.47
C CYS A 224 -20.66 -1.62 4.27
N SER A 225 -21.42 -2.53 4.87
CA SER A 225 -22.56 -2.17 5.72
C SER A 225 -22.82 -3.20 6.81
N ASN A 226 -23.71 -2.85 7.73
CA ASN A 226 -24.26 -3.79 8.71
C ASN A 226 -24.87 -5.04 8.06
N GLN A 227 -25.37 -4.93 6.83
CA GLN A 227 -26.00 -6.03 6.09
C GLN A 227 -25.04 -6.77 5.15
N ASN A 228 -24.02 -6.09 4.60
CA ASN A 228 -23.09 -6.66 3.63
C ASN A 228 -21.64 -6.33 3.98
N THR A 229 -20.87 -7.35 4.36
CA THR A 229 -19.41 -7.26 4.56
C THR A 229 -18.72 -7.92 3.39
N ASN A 230 -18.61 -7.17 2.30
CA ASN A 230 -17.85 -7.47 1.10
C ASN A 230 -16.36 -7.07 1.24
N CYS A 231 -15.86 -6.90 2.47
CA CYS A 231 -14.45 -6.60 2.68
C CYS A 231 -13.61 -7.84 2.35
N PRO A 232 -12.49 -7.69 1.61
CA PRO A 232 -11.54 -8.77 1.38
C PRO A 232 -10.94 -9.27 2.70
N SER A 233 -10.29 -10.44 2.67
CA SER A 233 -9.77 -11.12 3.87
C SER A 233 -8.72 -10.33 4.67
N SER A 234 -8.09 -9.33 4.06
CA SER A 234 -7.14 -8.41 4.71
C SER A 234 -7.77 -7.08 5.11
N PHE A 235 -9.10 -6.99 5.14
CA PHE A 235 -9.83 -5.79 5.48
C PHE A 235 -10.98 -6.06 6.46
N THR A 236 -11.13 -5.16 7.42
CA THR A 236 -12.25 -5.14 8.35
C THR A 236 -13.19 -3.97 8.02
N CYS A 237 -14.49 -4.24 8.04
CA CYS A 237 -15.51 -3.21 7.83
C CYS A 237 -15.54 -2.26 9.03
N GLU A 238 -15.32 -0.97 8.79
CA GLU A 238 -15.52 0.09 9.78
C GLU A 238 -16.85 0.79 9.51
N LEU A 239 -17.79 0.64 10.44
CA LEU A 239 -19.15 1.16 10.33
C LEU A 239 -19.27 2.56 10.94
N THR A 240 -20.02 3.42 10.27
CA THR A 240 -20.28 4.81 10.68
C THR A 240 -21.51 4.88 11.59
N VAL A 241 -21.98 6.09 11.90
CA VAL A 241 -23.29 6.28 12.56
C VAL A 241 -24.43 5.76 11.65
N PRO A 242 -25.44 5.06 12.19
CA PRO A 242 -26.61 4.64 11.42
C PRO A 242 -27.36 5.81 10.78
N ASP A 243 -27.81 5.65 9.54
CA ASP A 243 -28.67 6.63 8.88
C ASP A 243 -30.06 6.64 9.55
N ALA A 244 -30.46 7.79 10.09
CA ALA A 244 -31.71 7.92 10.86
C ALA A 244 -32.99 7.64 10.04
N THR A 245 -32.91 7.67 8.71
CA THR A 245 -34.06 7.45 7.81
C THR A 245 -34.16 6.00 7.38
N THR A 246 -33.03 5.40 7.02
CA THR A 246 -32.98 4.05 6.43
C THR A 246 -32.65 2.96 7.46
N GLY A 247 -32.04 3.31 8.58
CA GLY A 247 -31.49 2.35 9.55
C GLY A 247 -30.28 1.58 9.03
N ILE A 248 -29.79 1.88 7.82
CA ILE A 248 -28.61 1.26 7.24
C ILE A 248 -27.39 1.95 7.82
N THR A 249 -26.48 1.13 8.36
CA THR A 249 -25.18 1.60 8.80
C THR A 249 -24.19 1.32 7.68
N ARG A 250 -23.71 2.37 7.02
CA ARG A 250 -22.68 2.28 5.97
C ARG A 250 -21.30 2.26 6.61
N GLY A 251 -20.33 1.81 5.86
CA GLY A 251 -18.95 1.73 6.28
C GLY A 251 -18.01 1.63 5.09
N ILE A 252 -16.73 1.56 5.41
CA ILE A 252 -15.66 1.32 4.45
C ILE A 252 -14.77 0.18 4.94
N CYS A 253 -14.18 -0.54 4.00
CA CYS A 253 -13.22 -1.58 4.32
C CYS A 253 -11.87 -0.95 4.69
N ARG A 254 -11.44 -1.17 5.93
CA ARG A 254 -10.12 -0.77 6.44
C ARG A 254 -9.16 -1.91 6.29
N LYS A 255 -7.96 -1.64 5.76
CA LYS A 255 -6.92 -2.67 5.70
C LYS A 255 -6.50 -3.04 7.12
N ASP A 256 -6.48 -4.33 7.42
CA ASP A 256 -6.06 -4.83 8.72
C ASP A 256 -4.57 -4.60 8.90
N ILE A 257 -4.20 -3.94 9.99
CA ILE A 257 -2.81 -3.78 10.38
C ILE A 257 -2.52 -4.88 11.39
N LYS A 258 -1.58 -5.78 11.04
CA LYS A 258 -1.16 -6.87 11.93
C LYS A 258 -0.76 -6.31 13.29
N ASP A 259 -1.14 -7.03 14.34
CA ASP A 259 -0.85 -6.70 15.75
C ASP A 259 -1.46 -5.39 16.27
N LYS A 260 -2.28 -4.69 15.47
CA LYS A 260 -3.08 -3.56 15.91
C LYS A 260 -4.48 -4.04 16.29
N TYR A 261 -4.91 -3.68 17.50
CA TYR A 261 -6.29 -3.87 17.90
C TYR A 261 -7.23 -3.03 17.03
N LEU A 262 -8.41 -3.58 16.74
CA LEU A 262 -9.48 -2.91 16.01
C LEU A 262 -9.96 -1.67 16.77
N GLY A 263 -10.16 -0.58 16.02
CA GLY A 263 -10.68 0.69 16.52
C GLY A 263 -12.19 0.70 16.70
N PRO A 264 -12.76 1.76 17.32
CA PRO A 264 -14.20 1.90 17.50
C PRO A 264 -14.97 1.83 16.17
N GLY A 265 -16.10 1.11 16.14
CA GLY A 265 -16.94 0.95 14.94
C GLY A 265 -16.49 -0.14 13.95
N MET A 266 -15.31 -0.73 14.14
CA MET A 266 -14.83 -1.85 13.33
C MET A 266 -15.55 -3.15 13.72
N VAL A 267 -15.99 -3.93 12.72
CA VAL A 267 -16.64 -5.23 12.93
C VAL A 267 -15.69 -6.20 13.64
N CYS A 268 -16.17 -6.84 14.69
CA CYS A 268 -15.39 -7.77 15.51
C CYS A 268 -16.19 -9.05 15.79
N GLU A 269 -15.48 -10.12 16.14
CA GLU A 269 -16.06 -11.39 16.56
C GLU A 269 -15.90 -11.62 18.06
N VAL A 270 -14.81 -11.10 18.64
CA VAL A 270 -14.49 -11.25 20.06
C VAL A 270 -13.88 -9.99 20.64
N SER A 271 -14.13 -9.74 21.93
CA SER A 271 -13.67 -8.54 22.63
C SER A 271 -12.15 -8.37 22.65
N GLY A 272 -11.40 -9.48 22.57
CA GLY A 272 -9.94 -9.45 22.49
C GLY A 272 -9.37 -8.84 21.20
N GLN A 273 -10.20 -8.62 20.17
CA GLN A 273 -9.79 -7.94 18.94
C GLN A 273 -9.81 -6.41 19.09
N CYS A 274 -10.57 -5.87 20.05
CA CYS A 274 -10.84 -4.44 20.16
C CYS A 274 -9.84 -3.72 21.06
N ALA A 275 -9.43 -2.51 20.67
CA ALA A 275 -8.49 -1.70 21.47
C ALA A 275 -9.09 -1.27 22.81
N SER A 276 -10.41 -1.10 22.84
CA SER A 276 -11.22 -0.82 24.03
C SER A 276 -11.59 -2.07 24.84
N ALA A 277 -11.18 -3.26 24.39
CA ALA A 277 -11.51 -4.56 24.98
C ALA A 277 -13.02 -4.89 25.06
N GLU A 278 -13.87 -4.24 24.26
CA GLU A 278 -15.30 -4.53 24.18
C GLU A 278 -15.74 -4.70 22.73
N CYS A 279 -16.31 -5.87 22.44
CA CYS A 279 -16.93 -6.22 21.15
C CYS A 279 -18.41 -6.49 21.45
N GLY A 280 -19.30 -5.68 20.89
CA GLY A 280 -20.70 -5.68 21.28
C GLY A 280 -21.65 -5.22 20.19
N LEU A 281 -22.95 -5.45 20.40
CA LEU A 281 -23.99 -4.99 19.49
C LEU A 281 -24.34 -3.54 19.80
N LEU A 282 -24.33 -2.71 18.76
CA LEU A 282 -24.90 -1.37 18.81
C LEU A 282 -26.33 -1.41 18.25
N LEU A 283 -27.24 -0.61 18.82
CA LEU A 283 -28.61 -0.52 18.30
C LEU A 283 -28.60 -0.04 16.84
N GLY A 284 -29.27 -0.76 15.94
CA GLY A 284 -29.26 -0.47 14.50
C GLY A 284 -28.08 -1.07 13.73
N VAL A 285 -27.16 -1.75 14.41
CA VAL A 285 -26.07 -2.52 13.79
C VAL A 285 -26.29 -4.00 14.06
N ASP A 286 -26.65 -4.76 13.03
CA ASP A 286 -26.91 -6.22 13.13
C ASP A 286 -25.61 -7.05 13.29
N ARG A 287 -24.51 -6.42 13.70
CA ARG A 287 -23.19 -7.01 13.84
C ARG A 287 -22.50 -6.49 15.08
N GLN A 288 -21.60 -7.31 15.62
CA GLN A 288 -20.75 -6.87 16.71
C GLN A 288 -19.68 -5.94 16.15
N VAL A 289 -19.47 -4.82 16.84
CA VAL A 289 -18.43 -3.85 16.54
C VAL A 289 -17.63 -3.55 17.80
N CYS A 290 -16.41 -3.07 17.62
CA CYS A 290 -15.61 -2.60 18.73
C CYS A 290 -16.23 -1.34 19.32
N LEU A 291 -16.57 -1.39 20.60
CA LEU A 291 -17.26 -0.32 21.31
C LEU A 291 -16.28 0.41 22.21
N LYS A 292 -16.26 1.74 22.13
CA LYS A 292 -15.57 2.60 23.09
C LYS A 292 -16.61 3.53 23.70
N SER A 293 -16.83 3.47 25.00
CA SER A 293 -17.83 4.31 25.65
C SER A 293 -17.43 5.79 25.65
N CYS A 294 -18.44 6.65 25.65
CA CYS A 294 -18.30 8.10 25.74
C CYS A 294 -19.49 8.70 26.49
N SER A 295 -19.23 9.78 27.23
CA SER A 295 -20.25 10.67 27.78
C SER A 295 -20.32 11.97 26.98
N TYR A 296 -19.21 12.34 26.33
CA TYR A 296 -19.05 13.57 25.58
C TYR A 296 -18.28 13.33 24.28
N GLN A 297 -18.42 14.26 23.34
CA GLN A 297 -17.71 14.21 22.06
C GLN A 297 -16.17 14.13 22.22
N GLU A 298 -15.64 14.81 23.25
CA GLU A 298 -14.21 14.84 23.56
C GLU A 298 -13.62 13.47 23.96
N ASP A 299 -14.45 12.51 24.39
CA ASP A 299 -14.00 11.16 24.74
C ASP A 299 -13.57 10.34 23.51
N CYS A 300 -14.07 10.72 22.33
CA CYS A 300 -13.96 9.94 21.10
C CYS A 300 -12.74 10.28 20.23
N GLY A 301 -12.08 11.40 20.49
CA GLY A 301 -11.00 11.91 19.65
C GLY A 301 -11.53 12.70 18.45
N THR A 302 -10.63 13.01 17.51
CA THR A 302 -10.91 13.90 16.37
C THR A 302 -11.76 13.27 15.27
N ASP A 303 -11.69 11.95 15.12
CA ASP A 303 -12.25 11.25 13.95
C ASP A 303 -13.55 10.48 14.25
N ASN A 304 -13.99 10.51 15.51
CA ASN A 304 -15.15 9.77 15.99
C ASN A 304 -16.16 10.69 16.67
N PHE A 305 -17.43 10.34 16.56
CA PHE A 305 -18.57 11.00 17.19
C PHE A 305 -19.15 10.16 18.33
N CYS A 306 -19.55 10.81 19.43
CA CYS A 306 -20.24 10.12 20.52
C CYS A 306 -21.72 9.89 20.18
N TYR A 307 -22.06 8.67 19.76
CA TYR A 307 -23.41 8.25 19.40
C TYR A 307 -23.93 7.19 20.38
N GLU A 308 -25.05 7.47 21.03
CA GLU A 308 -25.69 6.55 22.00
C GLU A 308 -24.70 5.99 23.05
N GLU A 309 -23.87 6.86 23.61
CA GLU A 309 -22.82 6.52 24.61
C GLU A 309 -21.62 5.73 24.06
N TYR A 310 -21.48 5.60 22.73
CA TYR A 310 -20.33 4.96 22.09
C TYR A 310 -19.70 5.81 21.01
N CYS A 311 -18.37 5.76 20.90
CA CYS A 311 -17.62 6.39 19.84
C CYS A 311 -17.76 5.60 18.55
N LEU A 312 -18.23 6.28 17.50
CA LEU A 312 -18.28 5.75 16.14
C LEU A 312 -17.58 6.71 15.19
N PRO A 313 -17.00 6.21 14.09
CA PRO A 313 -16.45 7.04 13.04
C PRO A 313 -17.44 8.11 12.59
N GLN A 314 -17.01 9.38 12.66
CA GLN A 314 -17.82 10.53 12.27
C GLN A 314 -18.01 10.59 10.75
N ASN A 315 -17.07 9.99 10.02
CA ASN A 315 -17.01 10.05 8.56
C ASN A 315 -18.30 9.47 7.96
N LYS A 316 -19.25 10.34 7.60
CA LYS A 316 -19.75 10.23 6.22
C LYS A 316 -18.48 10.23 5.37
N PRO A 317 -18.15 9.16 4.62
CA PRO A 317 -17.03 9.22 3.70
C PRO A 317 -17.13 10.55 2.95
N LYS A 318 -16.05 11.34 2.98
CA LYS A 318 -15.99 12.63 2.29
C LYS A 318 -16.19 12.32 0.80
N GLY A 319 -17.44 12.38 0.34
CA GLY A 319 -17.79 11.85 -0.98
C GLY A 319 -19.21 11.29 -1.10
N ILE A 320 -19.83 10.78 -0.02
CA ILE A 320 -21.21 10.22 -0.09
C ILE A 320 -22.27 11.26 -0.50
N ASP A 321 -21.97 12.56 -0.41
CA ASP A 321 -22.87 13.59 -0.93
C ASP A 321 -22.67 13.76 -2.45
N CYS A 322 -23.20 12.80 -3.20
CA CYS A 322 -23.40 12.94 -4.65
C CYS A 322 -24.57 13.91 -4.89
N ASP A 323 -24.37 15.16 -4.47
CA ASP A 323 -25.37 16.20 -4.49
C ASP A 323 -25.45 16.77 -5.91
N THR A 324 -26.16 16.04 -6.79
CA THR A 324 -26.78 16.46 -8.08
C THR A 324 -25.95 17.21 -9.13
N ILE A 325 -24.69 17.56 -8.90
CA ILE A 325 -23.86 18.23 -9.90
C ILE A 325 -23.21 17.14 -10.74
N LYS A 326 -23.71 17.00 -11.97
CA LYS A 326 -23.03 16.29 -13.05
C LYS A 326 -21.56 16.71 -13.07
N SER A 327 -20.69 15.82 -12.57
CA SER A 327 -19.25 15.96 -12.79
C SER A 327 -19.01 16.05 -14.30
N PRO A 328 -18.14 16.97 -14.79
CA PRO A 328 -17.80 17.07 -16.20
C PRO A 328 -17.31 15.77 -16.82
N ASN A 329 -16.84 14.84 -15.98
CA ASN A 329 -16.20 13.58 -16.38
C ASN A 329 -17.13 12.35 -16.29
N GLY A 330 -18.42 12.52 -15.99
CA GLY A 330 -19.39 11.42 -16.12
C GLY A 330 -19.31 10.32 -15.06
N CYS A 331 -18.60 10.54 -13.94
CA CYS A 331 -18.68 9.67 -12.76
C CYS A 331 -20.12 9.71 -12.23
N HIS A 332 -20.90 8.68 -12.57
CA HIS A 332 -22.22 8.50 -12.03
C HIS A 332 -22.06 7.81 -10.67
N CYS A 333 -22.26 8.54 -9.58
CA CYS A 333 -22.70 7.87 -8.36
C CYS A 333 -24.06 7.29 -8.67
N GLU A 334 -24.15 6.01 -9.04
CA GLU A 334 -25.42 5.32 -8.91
C GLU A 334 -25.73 5.28 -7.42
N HIS A 335 -26.70 6.09 -6.99
CA HIS A 335 -27.54 5.64 -5.89
C HIS A 335 -28.00 4.25 -6.30
N SER A 336 -27.49 3.21 -5.66
CA SER A 336 -28.12 1.90 -5.69
C SER A 336 -29.51 2.10 -5.11
N GLN A 337 -30.46 2.56 -5.92
CA GLN A 337 -31.86 2.29 -5.69
C GLN A 337 -31.93 0.78 -5.81
N GLU A 338 -31.98 0.11 -4.65
CA GLU A 338 -32.43 -1.26 -4.57
C GLU A 338 -33.73 -1.34 -5.38
N ASN A 339 -33.62 -1.90 -6.58
CA ASN A 339 -34.78 -2.27 -7.37
C ASN A 339 -35.50 -3.34 -6.57
N GLY A 340 -36.57 -2.94 -5.90
CA GLY A 340 -37.48 -3.86 -5.24
C GLY A 340 -38.05 -4.86 -6.25
N PHE A 341 -37.87 -6.14 -5.94
CA PHE A 341 -38.77 -7.23 -6.27
C PHE A 341 -38.73 -8.28 -5.16
#